data_AF-A0A6N7FIZ7-F1
#
_entry.id   AF-A0A6N7FIZ7-F1
#
_cell.length_a   1.000
_cell.length_b   1.000
_cell.length_c   1.000
_cell.angle_alpha   90.00
_cell.angle_beta   90.00
_cell.angle_gamma   90.00
#
_symmetry.space_group_name_H-M   'P 1'
#
loop_
_entity.id
_entity.type
_entity.pdbx_description
1 polymer ?
#
loop_
_entity_poly.entity_id
_entity_poly.type
_entity_poly.pdbx_seq_one_letter_code
_entity_poly.pdbx_strand_id
1 'polypeptide(L)' 'MEAALAQFGEAVVAEGPTLKGLLFRVYAAPQGATWSLVVQFPDGMSCLLEVGQGWTLVVHREGSL' A
#
# COMPACT_ATOMS: atom_id res chain seq x y z
N MET A 1 -8.51 -4.43 -8.81
CA MET A 1 -7.13 -4.02 -8.48
C MET A 1 -6.43 -5.11 -7.65
N GLU A 2 -6.97 -5.49 -6.50
CA GLU A 2 -6.37 -6.52 -5.61
C GLU A 2 -5.97 -7.82 -6.32
N ALA A 3 -6.85 -8.39 -7.15
CA ALA A 3 -6.55 -9.60 -7.91
C ALA A 3 -5.40 -9.43 -8.92
N ALA A 4 -5.12 -8.20 -9.38
CA ALA A 4 -3.97 -7.93 -10.23
C ALA A 4 -2.68 -7.85 -9.40
N LEU A 5 -2.71 -7.20 -8.25
CA LEU A 5 -1.56 -7.09 -7.34
C LEU A 5 -1.16 -8.44 -6.72
N ALA A 6 -2.14 -9.30 -6.45
CA ALA A 6 -1.91 -10.66 -5.99
C ALA A 6 -1.08 -11.50 -6.98
N GLN A 7 -1.13 -11.21 -8.28
CA GLN A 7 -0.30 -11.89 -9.28
C GLN A 7 1.19 -11.56 -9.14
N PHE A 8 1.51 -10.42 -8.52
CA PHE A 8 2.88 -10.03 -8.15
C PHE A 8 3.25 -10.48 -6.73
N GLY A 9 2.39 -11.26 -6.07
CA GLY A 9 2.59 -11.68 -4.68
C GLY A 9 2.42 -10.54 -3.67
N GLU A 10 1.86 -9.40 -4.07
CA GLU A 10 1.65 -8.28 -3.18
C GLU A 10 0.36 -8.45 -2.35
N ALA A 11 0.46 -8.14 -1.06
CA ALA A 11 -0.66 -8.12 -0.13
C ALA A 11 -0.67 -6.78 0.65
N VAL A 12 -1.82 -6.42 1.21
CA VAL A 12 -1.95 -5.19 2.02
C VAL A 12 -1.06 -5.30 3.25
N VAL A 13 -0.15 -4.35 3.42
CA VAL A 13 0.74 -4.24 4.59
C VAL A 13 0.44 -3.03 5.47
N ALA A 14 -0.27 -2.04 4.93
CA ALA A 14 -0.78 -0.90 5.67
C ALA A 14 -1.99 -0.28 4.96
N GLU A 15 -2.93 0.28 5.71
CA GLU A 15 -4.06 1.03 5.17
C GLU A 15 -4.53 2.13 6.11
N GLY A 16 -5.23 3.12 5.57
CA GLY A 16 -5.82 4.19 6.38
C GLY A 16 -6.75 5.11 5.58
N PRO A 17 -7.81 5.64 6.23
CA PRO A 17 -8.67 6.63 5.61
C PRO A 17 -7.93 7.95 5.43
N THR A 18 -8.16 8.59 4.30
CA THR A 18 -7.69 9.95 4.01
C THR A 18 -8.71 10.98 4.49
N LEU A 19 -8.27 12.24 4.66
CA LEU A 19 -9.18 13.36 5.01
C LEU A 19 -10.30 13.59 3.98
N LYS A 20 -10.15 13.07 2.76
CA LYS A 20 -11.14 13.18 1.69
C LYS A 20 -12.11 11.98 1.65
N GLY A 21 -12.08 11.10 2.66
CA GLY A 21 -12.96 9.92 2.73
C GLY A 21 -12.57 8.77 1.80
N LEU A 22 -11.39 8.85 1.16
CA LEU A 22 -10.83 7.76 0.36
C LEU A 22 -10.05 6.80 1.27
N LEU A 23 -9.92 5.54 0.89
CA LEU A 23 -9.10 4.56 1.59
C LEU A 23 -7.75 4.40 0.89
N PHE A 24 -6.66 4.76 1.56
CA PHE A 24 -5.30 4.54 1.08
C PHE A 24 -4.80 3.18 1.53
N ARG A 25 -4.16 2.42 0.62
CA ARG A 25 -3.55 1.12 0.92
C ARG A 25 -2.15 1.03 0.33
N VAL A 26 -1.27 0.40 1.11
CA VAL A 26 0.07 0.00 0.70
C VAL A 26 0.07 -1.51 0.52
N TYR A 27 0.48 -1.95 -0.66
CA TYR A 27 0.68 -3.36 -0.97
C TYR A 27 2.18 -3.62 -1.10
N ALA A 28 2.64 -4.77 -0.59
CA ALA A 28 4.03 -5.18 -0.78
C ALA A 28 4.13 -6.70 -0.91
N ALA A 29 5.03 -7.14 -1.79
CA ALA A 29 5.43 -8.53 -1.89
C ALA A 29 6.41 -8.89 -0.75
N PRO A 30 6.60 -10.19 -0.44
CA PRO A 30 7.59 -10.62 0.53
C PRO A 30 8.97 -10.01 0.27
N GLN A 31 9.65 -9.61 1.34
CA GLN A 31 10.98 -8.96 1.28
C GLN A 31 10.99 -7.66 0.48
N GLY A 32 9.82 -7.07 0.19
CA GLY A 32 9.70 -5.82 -0.55
C GLY A 32 10.06 -5.93 -2.03
N ALA A 33 10.02 -7.13 -2.62
CA ALA A 33 10.40 -7.36 -4.01
C ALA A 33 9.67 -6.41 -4.98
N THR A 34 8.37 -6.20 -4.76
CA THR A 34 7.55 -5.17 -5.39
C THR A 34 6.63 -4.52 -4.38
N TRP A 35 6.17 -3.30 -4.66
CA TRP A 35 5.15 -2.61 -3.89
C TRP A 35 4.28 -1.73 -4.77
N SER A 36 3.04 -1.49 -4.31
CA SER A 36 2.06 -0.62 -4.97
C SER A 36 1.33 0.26 -3.96
N LEU A 37 1.08 1.52 -4.32
CA LEU A 37 0.23 2.45 -3.57
C LEU A 37 -1.10 2.61 -4.30
N VAL A 38 -2.19 2.35 -3.60
CA VAL A 38 -3.54 2.40 -4.18
C VAL A 38 -4.44 3.27 -3.33
N VAL A 39 -5.29 4.06 -3.98
CA VAL A 39 -6.43 4.71 -3.34
C VAL A 39 -7.73 4.08 -3.82
N GLN A 40 -8.63 3.79 -2.90
CA GLN A 40 -9.99 3.30 -3.18
C GLN A 40 -11.00 4.39 -2.84
N PHE A 41 -11.90 4.62 -3.80
CA PHE A 41 -13.03 5.54 -3.68
C PHE A 41 -14.22 4.83 -3.02
N PRO A 42 -15.13 5.58 -2.35
CA PRO A 42 -16.33 5.00 -1.73
C PRO A 42 -17.24 4.25 -2.69
N ASP A 43 -17.22 4.58 -3.97
CA ASP A 43 -17.98 3.91 -5.04
C ASP A 43 -17.34 2.60 -5.52
N GLY A 44 -16.23 2.18 -4.91
CA GLY A 44 -15.52 0.95 -5.22
C GLY A 44 -14.46 1.09 -6.30
N MET A 45 -14.35 2.23 -6.99
CA MET A 45 -13.24 2.46 -7.92
C MET A 45 -11.91 2.50 -7.18
N SER A 46 -10.84 2.05 -7.85
CA SER A 46 -9.48 2.09 -7.28
C SER A 46 -8.51 2.63 -8.30
N CYS A 47 -7.59 3.49 -7.85
CA CYS A 47 -6.52 4.05 -8.67
C CYS A 47 -5.16 3.62 -8.13
N LEU A 48 -4.31 3.12 -9.03
CA LEU A 48 -2.89 2.92 -8.76
C LEU A 48 -2.20 4.29 -8.79
N LEU A 49 -1.54 4.63 -7.70
CA LEU A 49 -0.85 5.91 -7.55
C LEU A 49 0.63 5.77 -7.94
N GLU A 50 1.29 4.74 -7.41
CA GLU A 50 2.71 4.48 -7.62
C GLU A 50 3.02 2.99 -7.50
N VAL A 51 4.14 2.59 -8.10
CA VAL A 51 4.70 1.23 -8.00
C VAL A 51 6.21 1.27 -7.84
N GLY A 52 6.79 0.24 -7.27
CA GLY A 52 8.24 0.12 -7.19
C GLY A 52 8.74 -1.22 -6.65
N GLN A 53 10.00 -1.22 -6.26
CA GLN A 53 10.72 -2.37 -5.68
C GLN A 53 11.49 -1.94 -4.43
N GLY A 54 11.98 -2.90 -3.67
CA GLY A 54 12.82 -2.67 -2.47
C GLY A 54 12.07 -2.03 -1.30
N TRP A 55 10.80 -2.40 -1.09
CA TRP A 55 10.01 -1.86 0.04
C TRP A 55 10.68 -2.18 1.38
N THR A 56 10.93 -1.16 2.19
CA THR A 56 11.59 -1.30 3.50
C THR A 56 10.70 -0.69 4.58
N LEU A 57 10.40 -1.48 5.62
CA LEU A 57 9.72 -0.96 6.80
C LEU A 57 10.72 -0.20 7.66
N VAL A 58 10.51 1.10 7.81
CA VAL A 58 11.26 1.92 8.76
C VAL A 58 10.53 1.88 10.10
N VAL A 59 11.08 1.13 11.06
CA VAL A 59 10.54 1.08 12.42
C VAL A 59 11.12 2.25 13.21
N HIS A 60 10.30 3.27 13.48
CA HIS A 60 10.64 4.28 14.46
C HIS A 60 10.33 3.72 15.86
N ARG A 61 11.36 3.53 16.69
CA ARG A 61 11.16 3.26 18.12
C ARG A 61 10.79 4.57 18.81
N GLU A 62 9.71 4.56 19.59
CA GLU A 62 9.37 5.69 20.46
C GLU A 62 10.56 6.03 21.38
N GLY A 63 10.95 7.30 21.39
CA GLY A 63 12.05 7.83 22.22
C GLY A 63 13.28 8.36 21.47
N SER A 64 13.31 8.37 20.14
CA SER A 64 14.37 8.99 19.35
C SER A 64 13.90 10.28 18.65
N LEU A 65 13.61 11.31 19.44
CA LEU A 65 13.62 12.73 19.04
C LEU A 65 14.16 13.55 20.22
#